data_AF-A0A974T9M7-F1
#
_entry.id   AF-A0A974T9M7-F1
#
_cell.length_a   1.000
_cell.length_b   1.000
_cell.length_c   1.000
_cell.angle_alpha   90.00
_cell.angle_beta   90.00
_cell.angle_gamma   90.00
#
_symmetry.space_group_name_H-M   'P 1'
#
loop_
_entity.id
_entity.type
_entity.pdbx_description
1 polymer ?
#
loop_
_entity_poly.entity_id
_entity_poly.type
_entity_poly.pdbx_seq_one_letter_code
_entity_poly.pdbx_strand_id
1 'polypeptide(L)' 'MHLPGVFELDIRPGDTIRPATVRIALQRYSMDDNKRVLITPECGSFDELEGQINALQDELDELQQRARRAFQVTV' A
#
# COMPACT_ATOMS: atom_id res chain seq x y z
N MET A 1 1.95 -15.11 -9.80
CA MET A 1 2.89 -14.93 -8.66
C MET A 1 2.73 -13.50 -8.17
N HIS A 2 2.11 -13.30 -7.01
CA HIS A 2 1.93 -11.97 -6.40
C HIS A 2 3.26 -11.51 -5.79
N LEU A 3 3.56 -10.21 -5.85
CA LEU A 3 4.71 -9.61 -5.17
C LEU A 3 4.23 -9.11 -3.80
N PRO A 4 4.31 -9.90 -2.72
CA PRO A 4 3.95 -9.39 -1.40
C PRO A 4 4.88 -8.24 -1.00
N GLY A 5 4.31 -7.20 -0.37
CA GLY A 5 5.07 -6.06 0.16
C GLY A 5 5.35 -4.97 -0.87
N VAL A 6 4.37 -4.67 -1.73
CA VAL A 6 4.45 -3.51 -2.63
C VAL A 6 4.23 -2.22 -1.84
N PHE A 7 3.32 -2.26 -0.87
CA PHE A 7 2.94 -1.09 -0.08
C PHE A 7 3.43 -1.18 1.37
N GLU A 8 3.80 -0.03 1.93
CA GLU A 8 4.17 0.11 3.34
C GLU A 8 3.53 1.36 3.94
N LEU A 9 3.25 1.34 5.25
CA LEU A 9 2.89 2.55 5.98
C LEU A 9 4.12 3.32 6.46
N ASP A 10 4.31 4.54 5.96
CA ASP A 10 5.14 5.56 6.59
C ASP A 10 4.29 6.26 7.66
N ILE A 11 4.49 5.86 8.92
CA ILE A 11 3.78 6.41 10.08
C ILE A 11 4.70 7.40 10.77
N ARG A 12 4.22 8.63 10.91
CA ARG A 12 4.81 9.63 11.80
C ARG A 12 3.89 9.77 13.01
N PRO A 13 4.30 9.27 14.20
CA PRO A 13 3.53 9.41 15.41
C PRO A 13 3.21 10.88 15.72
N GLY A 14 2.05 11.11 16.32
CA GLY A 14 1.69 12.42 16.83
C GLY A 14 2.41 12.73 18.14
N ASP A 15 2.36 13.99 18.54
CA ASP A 15 2.74 14.49 19.85
C ASP A 15 1.57 15.27 20.48
N THR A 16 1.80 15.92 21.63
CA THR A 16 0.76 16.67 22.35
C THR A 16 0.20 17.88 21.59
N ILE A 17 0.87 18.29 20.50
CA ILE A 17 0.56 19.50 19.71
C ILE A 17 0.18 19.12 18.28
N ARG A 18 0.69 17.99 17.75
CA ARG A 18 0.52 17.56 16.36
C ARG A 18 -0.10 16.17 16.28
N PRO A 19 -1.16 15.96 15.48
CA PRO A 19 -1.72 14.63 15.28
C PRO A 19 -0.74 13.71 14.56
N ALA A 20 -0.92 12.40 14.72
CA ALA A 20 -0.22 11.42 13.91
C ALA A 20 -0.52 11.66 12.42
N THR A 21 0.46 11.38 11.56
CA THR A 21 0.28 11.41 10.11
C THR A 21 0.71 10.07 9.54
N VAL A 22 -0.05 9.55 8.59
CA VAL A 22 0.20 8.25 7.96
C VAL A 22 0.19 8.45 6.45
N ARG A 23 1.15 7.86 5.76
CA ARG A 23 1.25 7.82 4.31
C ARG A 23 1.47 6.38 3.87
N ILE A 24 1.03 6.05 2.67
CA ILE A 24 1.38 4.78 2.02
C ILE A 24 2.56 5.03 1.09
N ALA A 25 3.63 4.26 1.26
CA ALA A 25 4.81 4.27 0.43
C ALA A 25 4.85 3.01 -0.46
N LEU A 26 5.49 3.11 -1.61
CA LEU A 26 5.81 1.98 -2.48
C LEU A 26 7.26 1.56 -2.22
N GLN A 27 7.49 0.35 -1.71
CA GLN A 27 8.86 -0.10 -1.36
C GLN A 27 9.72 -0.40 -2.60
N ARG A 28 9.09 -0.99 -3.62
CA ARG A 28 9.75 -1.42 -4.86
C ARG A 28 8.90 -1.03 -6.03
N TYR A 29 9.31 0.03 -6.74
CA TYR A 29 8.66 0.43 -7.97
C TYR A 29 9.68 0.53 -9.11
N SER A 30 9.27 0.10 -10.28
CA SER A 30 9.86 0.49 -11.55
C SER A 30 8.91 1.48 -12.23
N MET A 31 9.48 2.39 -13.01
CA MET A 31 8.72 3.25 -13.89
C MET A 31 8.81 2.71 -15.31
N ASP A 32 7.69 2.71 -16.03
CA ASP A 32 7.71 2.48 -17.47
C ASP A 32 8.26 3.70 -18.22
N ASP A 33 8.43 3.59 -19.54
CA ASP A 33 8.91 4.67 -20.40
C ASP A 33 8.02 5.92 -20.35
N ASN A 34 6.76 5.76 -19.95
CA ASN A 34 5.79 6.83 -19.76
C ASN A 34 5.83 7.42 -18.35
N LYS A 35 6.83 7.05 -17.53
CA LYS A 35 6.98 7.47 -16.12
C LYS A 35 5.82 7.04 -15.23
N ARG A 36 5.10 5.98 -15.60
CA ARG A 36 4.03 5.38 -14.78
C ARG A 36 4.63 4.30 -13.91
N VAL A 37 4.16 4.22 -12.67
CA VAL A 37 4.45 3.09 -11.79
C VAL A 37 3.40 2.01 -12.01
N LEU A 38 3.83 0.87 -12.52
CA LEU A 38 2.98 -0.30 -12.70
C LEU A 38 3.05 -1.16 -11.43
N ILE A 39 1.93 -1.27 -10.71
CA ILE A 39 1.86 -1.96 -9.41
C ILE A 39 1.60 -3.47 -9.53
N THR A 40 1.24 -3.95 -10.73
CA THR A 40 1.07 -5.36 -11.05
C THR A 40 2.02 -5.75 -12.17
N PRO A 41 2.41 -7.03 -12.28
CA PRO A 41 3.01 -7.53 -13.51
C PRO A 41 2.04 -7.43 -14.70
N GLU A 42 2.58 -7.57 -15.90
CA GLU A 42 1.76 -7.77 -17.10
C GLU A 42 0.94 -9.05 -16.96
N CYS A 43 -0.36 -8.96 -17.23
CA CYS A 43 -1.31 -10.07 -17.13
C CYS A 43 -1.76 -10.46 -18.54
N GLY A 44 -1.72 -11.75 -18.87
CA GLY A 44 -2.12 -12.27 -20.18
C GLY A 44 -3.60 -12.61 -20.27
N SER A 45 -4.30 -12.63 -19.13
CA SER A 45 -5.72 -12.95 -19.03
C SER A 45 -6.43 -12.09 -17.99
N PHE A 46 -7.77 -12.06 -18.06
CA PHE A 46 -8.59 -11.37 -17.07
C PHE A 46 -8.49 -12.04 -15.69
N ASP A 47 -8.51 -13.37 -15.63
CA ASP A 47 -8.42 -14.11 -14.37
C ASP A 47 -7.10 -13.81 -13.62
N GLU A 48 -5.99 -13.66 -14.34
CA GLU A 48 -4.72 -13.24 -13.75
C GLU A 48 -4.78 -11.82 -13.20
N LEU A 49 -5.38 -10.89 -13.95
CA LEU A 49 -5.56 -9.51 -13.51
C LEU A 49 -6.47 -9.42 -12.28
N GLU A 50 -7.58 -10.16 -12.28
CA GLU A 50 -8.50 -10.25 -11.14
C GLU A 50 -7.77 -10.77 -9.90
N GLY A 51 -6.94 -11.81 -10.06
CA GLY A 51 -6.08 -12.32 -8.99
C GLY A 51 -5.10 -11.27 -8.46
N GLN A 52 -4.50 -10.43 -9.32
CA GLN A 52 -3.64 -9.33 -8.87
C GLN A 52 -4.43 -8.25 -8.13
N ILE A 53 -5.62 -7.89 -8.61
CA ILE A 53 -6.47 -6.88 -7.98
C ILE A 53 -6.89 -7.33 -6.58
N ASN A 54 -7.36 -8.57 -6.44
CA ASN A 54 -7.79 -9.11 -5.14
C ASN A 54 -6.64 -9.09 -4.14
N ALA A 55 -5.43 -9.50 -4.56
CA ALA A 55 -4.27 -9.47 -3.68
C ALA A 55 -3.86 -8.04 -3.26
N LEU A 56 -3.97 -7.06 -4.16
CA LEU A 56 -3.75 -5.65 -3.82
C LEU A 56 -4.81 -5.12 -2.85
N GLN A 57 -6.07 -5.54 -2.99
CA GLN A 57 -7.14 -5.18 -2.06
C GLN A 57 -6.87 -5.74 -0.67
N ASP A 58 -6.49 -7.01 -0.56
CA ASP A 58 -6.13 -7.66 0.70
C ASP A 58 -4.99 -6.89 1.41
N GLU A 59 -3.93 -6.53 0.68
CA GLU A 59 -2.81 -5.75 1.23
C GLU A 59 -3.24 -4.35 1.71
N LEU A 60 -4.08 -3.65 0.94
CA LEU A 60 -4.61 -2.34 1.32
C LEU A 60 -5.53 -2.42 2.55
N ASP A 61 -6.31 -3.48 2.70
CA ASP A 61 -7.17 -3.71 3.85
C ASP A 61 -6.33 -3.93 5.12
N GLU A 62 -5.24 -4.70 5.05
CA GLU A 62 -4.29 -4.84 6.15
C GLU A 62 -3.65 -3.51 6.55
N LEU A 63 -3.22 -2.71 5.56
CA LEU A 63 -2.67 -1.38 5.80
C LEU A 63 -3.71 -0.44 6.42
N GLN A 64 -4.97 -0.51 5.99
CA GLN A 64 -6.04 0.28 6.60
C GLN A 64 -6.20 -0.06 8.08
N GLN A 65 -6.20 -1.35 8.45
CA GLN A 65 -6.29 -1.76 9.85
C GLN A 65 -5.09 -1.27 10.67
N ARG A 66 -3.88 -1.33 10.12
CA ARG A 66 -2.67 -0.81 10.76
C ARG A 66 -2.71 0.71 10.93
N ALA A 67 -3.17 1.44 9.91
CA ALA A 67 -3.32 2.90 9.97
C ALA A 67 -4.33 3.30 11.05
N ARG A 68 -5.48 2.61 11.16
CA ARG A 68 -6.45 2.84 12.24
C ARG A 68 -5.82 2.72 13.62
N ARG A 69 -5.00 1.69 13.85
CA ARG A 69 -4.27 1.53 15.12
C ARG A 69 -3.33 2.70 15.38
N ALA A 70 -2.62 3.19 14.36
CA ALA A 70 -1.71 4.32 14.51
C ALA A 70 -2.42 5.61 14.97
N PHE A 71 -3.64 5.85 14.50
CA PHE A 71 -4.45 7.00 14.95
C PHE A 71 -5.08 6.79 16.34
N GLN A 72 -5.28 5.55 16.78
CA GLN A 72 -5.88 5.22 18.09
C GLN A 72 -4.90 5.26 19.26
N VAL A 73 -3.59 5.15 19.02
CA VAL A 73 -2.55 5.22 20.06
C VAL A 73 -2.26 6.67 20.50
N THR A 74 -2.81 7.67 19.80
CA THR A 74 -2.68 9.08 20.16
C THR A 74 -3.83 9.50 21.08
N VAL A 75 -3.78 9.08 22.35
CA VAL A 75 -4.66 9.59 23.43
C VAL A 75 -3.84 9.80 24.69
#